data_AF-A0A6C0CAT2-F1
#
_entry.id   AF-A0A6C0CAT2-F1
#
_cell.length_a   1.000
_cell.length_b   1.000
_cell.length_c   1.000
_cell.angle_alpha   90.00
_cell.angle_beta   90.00
_cell.angle_gamma   90.00
#
_symmetry.space_group_name_H-M   'P 1'
#
loop_
_entity.id
_entity.type
_entity.pdbx_description
1 polymer ?
#
loop_
_entity_poly.entity_id
_entity_poly.type
_entity_poly.pdbx_seq_one_letter_code
_entity_poly.pdbx_strand_id
1 'polypeptide(L)'
;MSLGIPENIATVINPSNMDSRVKETLDAWLKYGTVALIFRLGTYYFLDDENAELFDTNSLKILLFILIGFTVYYMVIKPYIPINLEHPVLQNVASDTLMFGTVLVSSHVLDVAFGDEELFSMEWLNSSAIILVAFAVYQVLVHPFVPTDKLSPRVQPIVDDWLKFGVFLVAARFLQGRSFNQEWILSVICVLLGFAAYHLVTKKLIE
;
A
#
# COMPACT_ATOMS: atom_id res chain seq x y z
N MET A 1 47.43 4.64 8.32
CA MET A 1 46.32 5.42 8.91
C MET A 1 45.07 4.59 8.72
N SER A 2 44.72 3.80 9.75
CA SER A 2 43.53 2.93 9.74
C SER A 2 42.33 3.81 10.07
N LEU A 3 41.37 3.93 9.15
CA LEU A 3 40.08 4.57 9.42
C LEU A 3 39.30 3.62 10.35
N GLY A 4 39.41 3.86 11.66
CA GLY A 4 38.59 3.19 12.65
C GLY A 4 37.13 3.55 12.40
N ILE A 5 36.40 2.66 11.74
CA ILE A 5 34.93 2.72 11.72
C ILE A 5 34.51 2.52 13.17
N PRO A 6 33.84 3.49 13.81
CA PRO A 6 33.46 3.36 15.21
C PRO A 6 32.56 2.12 15.36
N GLU A 7 32.92 1.24 16.31
CA GLU A 7 32.18 0.04 16.74
C GLU A 7 30.72 0.30 17.18
N ASN A 8 30.25 1.54 17.08
CA ASN A 8 29.00 2.03 17.64
C ASN A 8 27.91 2.30 16.59
N ILE A 9 28.08 1.89 15.33
CA ILE A 9 27.02 2.02 14.31
C ILE A 9 26.03 0.84 14.38
N ALA A 10 26.51 -0.37 14.71
CA ALA A 10 25.66 -1.55 14.78
C ALA A 10 24.67 -1.55 15.96
N THR A 11 24.98 -0.82 17.04
CA THR A 11 24.11 -0.65 18.22
C THR A 11 22.96 0.35 17.99
N VAL A 12 23.07 1.22 16.98
CA VAL A 12 22.08 2.28 16.71
C VAL A 12 20.85 1.77 15.96
N ILE A 13 20.93 0.61 15.31
CA ILE A 13 19.80 0.00 14.57
C ILE A 13 19.31 -1.24 15.31
N ASN A 14 18.94 -1.11 16.59
CA ASN A 14 18.16 -2.15 17.26
C ASN A 14 16.65 -1.84 17.07
N PRO A 15 15.90 -2.64 16.29
CA PRO A 15 14.48 -2.39 16.04
C PRO A 15 13.61 -2.31 17.31
N SER A 16 14.07 -2.87 18.43
CA SER A 16 13.37 -2.80 19.72
C SER A 16 13.32 -1.41 20.34
N ASN A 17 14.27 -0.54 20.00
CA ASN A 17 14.38 0.83 20.54
C ASN A 17 13.87 1.90 19.56
N MET A 18 13.41 1.48 18.38
CA MET A 18 12.97 2.39 17.34
C MET A 18 11.59 2.98 17.66
N ASP A 19 11.43 4.28 17.41
CA ASP A 19 10.14 4.97 17.52
C ASP A 19 9.07 4.23 16.69
N SER A 20 7.89 4.00 17.27
CA SER A 20 6.84 3.21 16.65
C SER A 20 6.40 3.78 15.29
N ARG A 21 6.47 5.10 15.09
CA ARG A 21 6.13 5.75 13.81
C ARG A 21 7.13 5.38 12.72
N VAL A 22 8.41 5.33 13.08
CA VAL A 22 9.47 4.92 12.15
C VAL A 22 9.31 3.45 11.81
N LYS A 23 8.99 2.61 12.81
CA LYS A 23 8.70 1.18 12.59
C LYS A 23 7.53 0.95 11.64
N GLU A 24 6.41 1.64 11.86
CA GLU A 24 5.23 1.55 11.01
C GLU A 24 5.50 2.07 9.58
N THR A 25 6.28 3.14 9.45
CA THR A 25 6.69 3.68 8.14
C THR A 25 7.54 2.66 7.38
N LEU A 26 8.56 2.09 8.02
CA LEU A 26 9.42 1.08 7.41
C LEU A 26 8.65 -0.19 7.05
N ASP A 27 7.73 -0.62 7.91
CA ASP A 27 6.86 -1.77 7.65
C ASP A 27 5.99 -1.54 6.40
N ALA A 28 5.38 -0.36 6.29
CA ALA A 28 4.63 0.02 5.10
C ALA A 28 5.52 0.05 3.86
N TRP A 29 6.73 0.60 3.96
CA TRP A 29 7.67 0.65 2.83
C TRP A 29 8.04 -0.74 2.33
N LEU A 30 8.38 -1.64 3.25
CA LEU A 30 8.71 -3.03 2.91
C LEU A 30 7.51 -3.77 2.32
N LYS A 31 6.31 -3.54 2.86
CA LYS A 31 5.06 -4.13 2.35
C LYS A 31 4.79 -3.70 0.92
N TYR A 32 4.60 -2.41 0.69
CA TYR A 32 4.23 -1.90 -0.64
C TYR A 32 5.38 -1.97 -1.65
N GLY A 33 6.64 -1.88 -1.19
CA GLY A 33 7.80 -2.16 -2.03
C GLY A 33 7.86 -3.61 -2.51
N THR A 34 7.59 -4.58 -1.62
CA THR A 34 7.50 -6.00 -2.02
C THR A 34 6.35 -6.23 -2.99
N VAL A 35 5.17 -5.64 -2.71
CA VAL A 35 4.01 -5.75 -3.61
C VAL A 35 4.33 -5.20 -4.98
N ALA A 36 4.95 -4.02 -5.07
CA ALA A 36 5.34 -3.41 -6.32
C ALA A 36 6.37 -4.26 -7.08
N LEU A 37 7.39 -4.79 -6.40
CA LEU A 37 8.39 -5.67 -7.01
C LEU A 37 7.75 -6.94 -7.60
N ILE A 38 6.91 -7.63 -6.83
CA ILE A 38 6.24 -8.85 -7.29
C ILE A 38 5.24 -8.55 -8.41
N PHE A 39 4.52 -7.43 -8.31
CA PHE A 39 3.66 -6.96 -9.38
C PHE A 39 4.44 -6.77 -10.68
N ARG A 40 5.56 -6.04 -10.65
CA ARG A 40 6.39 -5.77 -11.84
C ARG A 40 7.02 -7.03 -12.43
N LEU A 41 7.52 -7.94 -11.60
CA LEU A 41 8.01 -9.24 -12.05
C LEU A 41 6.88 -10.05 -12.71
N GLY A 42 5.69 -10.07 -12.08
CA GLY A 42 4.53 -10.76 -12.61
C GLY A 42 4.08 -10.21 -13.96
N THR A 43 3.96 -8.89 -14.08
CA THR A 43 3.58 -8.27 -15.36
C THR A 43 4.64 -8.51 -16.44
N TYR A 44 5.93 -8.39 -16.10
CA TYR A 44 7.02 -8.64 -17.05
C TYR A 44 7.01 -10.07 -17.61
N TYR A 45 6.81 -11.08 -16.76
CA TYR A 45 6.86 -12.48 -17.19
C TYR A 45 5.54 -13.02 -17.75
N PHE A 46 4.39 -12.48 -17.36
CA PHE A 46 3.08 -13.07 -17.69
C PHE A 46 2.20 -12.24 -18.63
N LEU A 47 2.47 -10.95 -18.82
CA LEU A 47 1.64 -10.09 -19.69
C LEU A 47 2.22 -9.84 -21.08
N ASP A 48 3.34 -10.50 -21.43
CA ASP A 48 3.93 -10.54 -22.78
C ASP A 48 4.02 -9.16 -23.46
N ASP A 49 4.38 -8.14 -22.69
CA ASP A 49 4.68 -6.83 -23.22
C ASP A 49 6.16 -6.84 -23.64
N GLU A 50 6.40 -7.05 -24.93
CA GLU A 50 7.74 -7.10 -25.54
C GLU A 50 8.60 -5.86 -25.25
N ASN A 51 7.98 -4.75 -24.80
CA ASN A 51 8.66 -3.50 -24.47
C ASN A 51 8.65 -3.18 -22.96
N ALA A 52 8.12 -4.05 -22.11
CA ALA A 52 8.06 -3.78 -20.69
C ALA A 52 9.45 -3.83 -20.05
N GLU A 53 10.01 -2.68 -19.72
CA GLU A 53 11.12 -2.62 -18.78
C GLU A 53 10.64 -3.07 -17.40
N LEU A 54 11.41 -3.93 -16.71
CA LEU A 54 11.09 -4.40 -15.36
C LEU A 54 10.80 -3.21 -14.43
N PHE A 55 11.58 -2.14 -14.56
CA PHE A 55 11.37 -0.87 -13.88
C PHE A 55 11.60 0.29 -14.83
N ASP A 56 10.51 0.89 -15.30
CA ASP A 56 10.58 2.17 -16.00
C ASP A 56 10.64 3.33 -14.99
N THR A 57 11.13 4.48 -15.45
CA THR A 57 11.31 5.68 -14.61
C THR A 57 9.99 6.16 -13.99
N ASN A 58 8.88 6.06 -14.73
CA ASN A 58 7.57 6.49 -14.25
C ASN A 58 7.06 5.57 -13.14
N SER A 59 7.21 4.26 -13.29
CA SER A 59 6.81 3.30 -12.26
C SER A 59 7.61 3.43 -10.96
N LEU A 60 8.92 3.70 -11.07
CA LEU A 60 9.76 3.99 -9.90
C LEU A 60 9.36 5.31 -9.23
N LYS A 61 9.03 6.34 -10.03
CA LYS A 61 8.53 7.63 -9.53
C LYS A 61 7.23 7.46 -8.75
N ILE A 62 6.25 6.74 -9.31
CA ILE A 62 4.96 6.46 -8.66
C ILE A 62 5.17 5.68 -7.35
N LEU A 63 6.01 4.63 -7.38
CA LEU A 63 6.33 3.88 -6.16
C LEU A 63 6.94 4.77 -5.09
N LEU A 64 7.93 5.59 -5.44
CA LEU A 64 8.56 6.52 -4.51
C LEU A 64 7.53 7.49 -3.89
N PHE A 65 6.61 8.01 -4.70
CA PHE A 65 5.58 8.94 -4.23
C PHE A 65 4.59 8.29 -3.27
N ILE A 66 4.21 7.03 -3.52
CA ILE A 66 3.38 6.24 -2.60
C ILE A 66 4.11 6.04 -1.27
N LEU A 67 5.39 5.68 -1.32
CA LEU A 67 6.22 5.47 -0.13
C LEU A 67 6.35 6.76 0.70
N ILE A 68 6.59 7.91 0.05
CA ILE A 68 6.59 9.22 0.71
C ILE A 68 5.21 9.51 1.31
N GLY A 69 4.13 9.22 0.62
CA GLY A 69 2.77 9.36 1.14
C GLY A 69 2.54 8.58 2.44
N PHE A 70 3.03 7.35 2.53
CA PHE A 70 3.00 6.58 3.79
C PHE A 70 3.86 7.21 4.89
N THR A 71 5.03 7.76 4.55
CA THR A 71 5.86 8.51 5.50
C THR A 71 5.10 9.72 6.04
N VAL A 72 4.45 10.51 5.18
CA VAL A 72 3.62 11.65 5.61
C VAL A 72 2.51 11.17 6.54
N TYR A 73 1.81 10.09 6.19
CA TYR A 73 0.75 9.55 7.04
C TYR A 73 1.25 9.14 8.43
N TYR A 74 2.25 8.26 8.52
CA TYR A 74 2.68 7.70 9.80
C TYR A 74 3.47 8.69 10.66
N MET A 75 4.28 9.56 10.05
CA MET A 75 5.12 10.51 10.78
C MET A 75 4.39 11.81 11.13
N VAL A 76 3.46 12.25 10.27
CA VAL A 76 2.85 13.59 10.36
C VAL A 76 1.36 13.56 10.63
N ILE A 77 0.58 12.66 10.03
CA ILE A 77 -0.89 12.71 10.15
C ILE A 77 -1.41 11.89 11.35
N LYS A 78 -1.07 10.60 11.39
CA LYS A 78 -1.55 9.64 12.38
C LYS A 78 -1.34 10.11 13.84
N PRO A 79 -0.21 10.74 14.24
CA PRO A 79 -0.01 11.18 15.61
C PRO A 79 -0.91 12.35 16.05
N TYR A 80 -1.44 13.13 15.10
CA TYR A 80 -2.14 14.39 15.40
C TYR A 80 -3.65 14.32 15.11
N ILE A 81 -4.12 13.33 14.35
CA ILE A 81 -5.54 13.15 14.02
C ILE A 81 -6.02 11.82 14.62
N PRO A 82 -6.43 11.80 15.90
CA PRO A 82 -6.98 10.61 16.50
C PRO A 82 -8.37 10.30 15.91
N ILE A 83 -8.58 9.06 15.48
CA ILE A 83 -9.87 8.59 14.98
C ILE A 83 -10.52 7.76 16.09
N ASN A 84 -11.42 8.40 16.84
CA ASN A 84 -12.19 7.79 17.92
C ASN A 84 -13.67 7.81 17.56
N LEU A 85 -14.14 6.75 16.90
CA LEU A 85 -15.56 6.56 16.56
C LEU A 85 -16.08 5.35 17.32
N GLU A 86 -17.32 5.42 17.84
CA GLU A 86 -17.90 4.33 18.64
C GLU A 86 -18.15 3.06 17.83
N HIS A 87 -18.52 3.19 16.55
CA HIS A 87 -18.84 2.05 15.71
C HIS A 87 -17.58 1.52 14.99
N PRO A 88 -17.22 0.24 15.16
CA PRO A 88 -15.94 -0.29 14.66
C PRO A 88 -15.81 -0.22 13.13
N VAL A 89 -16.91 -0.43 12.40
CA VAL A 89 -16.89 -0.27 10.93
C VAL A 89 -16.59 1.17 10.52
N LEU A 90 -17.19 2.16 11.19
CA LEU A 90 -16.95 3.56 10.86
C LEU A 90 -15.53 3.99 11.23
N GLN A 91 -15.03 3.48 12.36
CA GLN A 91 -13.64 3.69 12.76
C GLN A 91 -12.66 3.15 11.70
N ASN A 92 -12.88 1.94 11.20
CA ASN A 92 -12.04 1.34 10.16
C ASN A 92 -12.14 2.11 8.83
N VAL A 93 -13.35 2.49 8.41
CA VAL A 93 -13.56 3.31 7.19
C VAL A 93 -12.82 4.64 7.31
N ALA A 94 -12.97 5.33 8.44
CA ALA A 94 -12.30 6.61 8.68
C ALA A 94 -10.77 6.45 8.70
N SER A 95 -10.25 5.39 9.33
CA SER A 95 -8.82 5.10 9.38
C SER A 95 -8.23 4.81 8.00
N ASP A 96 -8.89 3.97 7.22
CA ASP A 96 -8.46 3.66 5.85
C ASP A 96 -8.56 4.89 4.96
N THR A 97 -9.64 5.68 5.10
CA THR A 97 -9.83 6.91 4.33
C THR A 97 -8.75 7.94 4.63
N LEU A 98 -8.41 8.13 5.92
CA LEU A 98 -7.35 9.07 6.30
C LEU A 98 -5.98 8.60 5.79
N MET A 99 -5.68 7.31 5.91
CA MET A 99 -4.41 6.75 5.44
C MET A 99 -4.26 6.86 3.93
N PHE A 100 -5.18 6.27 3.16
CA PHE A 100 -5.08 6.27 1.71
C PHE A 100 -5.37 7.65 1.12
N GLY A 101 -6.22 8.46 1.74
CA GLY A 101 -6.42 9.86 1.36
C GLY A 101 -5.15 10.67 1.51
N THR A 102 -4.40 10.49 2.60
CA THR A 102 -3.09 11.13 2.79
C THR A 102 -2.10 10.68 1.72
N VAL A 103 -2.03 9.38 1.43
CA VAL A 103 -1.14 8.85 0.38
C VAL A 103 -1.50 9.46 -0.97
N LEU A 104 -2.78 9.42 -1.37
CA LEU A 104 -3.26 9.96 -2.65
C LEU A 104 -2.94 11.44 -2.82
N VAL A 105 -3.26 12.26 -1.81
CA VAL A 105 -2.98 13.70 -1.83
C VAL A 105 -1.47 13.96 -1.89
N SER A 106 -0.69 13.28 -1.05
CA SER A 106 0.76 13.46 -1.01
C SER A 106 1.42 13.07 -2.34
N SER A 107 1.02 11.93 -2.91
CA SER A 107 1.54 11.47 -4.20
C SER A 107 1.16 12.42 -5.33
N HIS A 108 -0.06 12.96 -5.34
CA HIS A 108 -0.49 13.91 -6.38
C HIS A 108 0.21 15.25 -6.26
N VAL A 109 0.40 15.79 -5.05
CA VAL A 109 1.17 17.01 -4.82
C VAL A 109 2.60 16.87 -5.35
N LEU A 110 3.23 15.71 -5.14
CA LEU A 110 4.55 15.44 -5.69
C LEU A 110 4.52 15.34 -7.21
N ASP A 111 3.51 14.70 -7.79
CA ASP A 111 3.41 14.57 -9.25
C ASP A 111 3.24 15.92 -9.95
N VAL A 112 2.39 16.79 -9.39
CA VAL A 112 2.22 18.19 -9.80
C VAL A 112 3.51 19.00 -9.62
N ALA A 113 4.26 18.78 -8.54
CA ALA A 113 5.53 19.49 -8.31
C ALA A 113 6.65 19.10 -9.29
N PHE A 114 6.58 17.88 -9.84
CA PHE A 114 7.57 17.33 -10.78
C PHE A 114 7.03 17.17 -12.21
N GLY A 115 5.88 17.76 -12.52
CA GLY A 115 5.20 17.65 -13.81
C GLY A 115 4.41 18.91 -14.12
N ASP A 116 3.60 18.86 -15.18
CA ASP A 116 2.76 19.97 -15.63
C ASP A 116 1.27 19.74 -15.31
N GLU A 117 0.97 18.88 -14.33
CA GLU A 117 -0.42 18.57 -13.96
C GLU A 117 -1.06 19.67 -13.10
N GLU A 118 -2.39 19.77 -13.16
CA GLU A 118 -3.16 20.66 -12.28
C GLU A 118 -3.37 20.02 -10.91
N LEU A 119 -3.24 20.81 -9.83
CA LEU A 119 -3.39 20.34 -8.45
C LEU A 119 -4.76 19.72 -8.12
N PHE A 120 -5.83 20.13 -8.83
CA PHE A 120 -7.19 19.67 -8.60
C PHE A 120 -7.92 19.44 -9.92
N SER A 121 -7.53 18.40 -10.66
CA SER A 121 -8.30 17.98 -11.83
C SER A 121 -9.54 17.16 -11.42
N MET A 122 -10.63 17.28 -12.18
CA MET A 122 -11.83 16.44 -11.96
C MET A 122 -11.52 14.94 -12.17
N GLU A 123 -10.54 14.62 -13.02
CA GLU A 123 -10.10 13.25 -13.24
C GLU A 123 -9.42 12.66 -12.00
N TRP A 124 -8.51 13.41 -11.37
CA TRP A 124 -7.85 13.00 -10.13
C TRP A 124 -8.85 12.89 -8.99
N LEU A 125 -9.77 13.87 -8.84
CA LEU A 125 -10.81 13.83 -7.81
C LEU A 125 -11.71 12.61 -7.95
N ASN A 126 -12.17 12.30 -9.17
CA ASN A 126 -13.00 11.13 -9.43
C ASN A 126 -12.25 9.83 -9.15
N SER A 127 -11.00 9.72 -9.59
CA SER A 127 -10.17 8.52 -9.35
C SER A 127 -9.92 8.31 -7.86
N SER A 128 -9.60 9.37 -7.13
CA SER A 128 -9.39 9.33 -5.68
C SER A 128 -10.66 8.96 -4.93
N ALA A 129 -11.81 9.54 -5.30
CA ALA A 129 -13.10 9.21 -4.70
C ALA A 129 -13.45 7.73 -4.91
N ILE A 130 -13.25 7.19 -6.10
CA ILE A 130 -13.46 5.77 -6.39
C ILE A 130 -12.58 4.89 -5.50
N ILE A 131 -11.30 5.22 -5.34
CA ILE A 131 -10.37 4.46 -4.50
C ILE A 131 -10.85 4.42 -3.05
N LEU A 132 -11.21 5.57 -2.49
CA LEU A 132 -11.68 5.66 -1.09
C LEU A 132 -13.01 4.92 -0.89
N VAL A 133 -13.96 5.07 -1.81
CA VAL A 133 -15.23 4.32 -1.77
C VAL A 133 -14.98 2.81 -1.87
N ALA A 134 -14.05 2.38 -2.72
CA ALA A 134 -13.72 0.96 -2.87
C ALA A 134 -13.12 0.36 -1.58
N PHE A 135 -12.33 1.10 -0.81
CA PHE A 135 -11.91 0.66 0.53
C PHE A 135 -13.08 0.59 1.52
N ALA A 136 -13.98 1.57 1.48
CA ALA A 136 -15.17 1.57 2.32
C ALA A 136 -16.08 0.37 2.03
N VAL A 137 -16.20 -0.04 0.76
CA VAL A 137 -16.96 -1.23 0.35
C VAL A 137 -16.49 -2.49 1.08
N TYR A 138 -15.17 -2.71 1.19
CA TYR A 138 -14.64 -3.85 1.94
C TYR A 138 -15.05 -3.80 3.42
N GLN A 139 -14.87 -2.65 4.06
CA GLN A 139 -15.15 -2.48 5.50
C GLN A 139 -16.63 -2.67 5.83
N VAL A 140 -17.53 -2.23 4.95
CA VAL A 140 -18.97 -2.27 5.18
C VAL A 140 -19.59 -3.59 4.74
N LEU A 141 -19.17 -4.15 3.60
CA LEU A 141 -19.87 -5.27 2.97
C LEU A 141 -19.19 -6.62 3.13
N VAL A 142 -17.89 -6.67 3.43
CA VAL A 142 -17.14 -7.94 3.46
C VAL A 142 -16.58 -8.24 4.84
N HIS A 143 -15.84 -7.29 5.42
CA HIS A 143 -15.20 -7.48 6.73
C HIS A 143 -16.15 -8.00 7.83
N PRO A 144 -17.40 -7.50 7.99
CA PRO A 144 -18.30 -7.97 9.05
C PRO A 144 -18.74 -9.44 8.90
N PHE A 145 -18.60 -10.03 7.71
CA PHE A 145 -19.13 -11.35 7.39
C PHE A 145 -18.05 -12.43 7.27
N VAL A 146 -16.76 -12.06 7.28
CA VAL A 146 -15.64 -13.00 7.14
C VAL A 146 -14.84 -13.03 8.45
N PRO A 147 -14.99 -14.08 9.29
CA PRO A 147 -14.32 -14.17 10.58
C PRO A 147 -12.87 -14.63 10.41
N THR A 148 -11.99 -13.70 10.01
CA THR A 148 -10.56 -13.99 9.80
C THR A 148 -9.80 -14.16 11.11
N ASP A 149 -10.37 -13.70 12.24
CA ASP A 149 -9.88 -13.88 13.60
C ASP A 149 -9.73 -15.35 14.03
N LYS A 150 -10.45 -16.26 13.35
CA LYS A 150 -10.39 -17.71 13.60
C LYS A 150 -9.26 -18.41 12.83
N LEU A 151 -8.57 -17.71 11.93
CA LEU A 151 -7.49 -18.27 11.15
C LEU A 151 -6.20 -18.34 11.96
N SER A 152 -5.26 -19.19 11.53
CA SER A 152 -3.95 -19.25 12.18
C SER A 152 -3.22 -17.90 12.07
N PRO A 153 -2.44 -17.46 13.08
CA PRO A 153 -1.73 -16.16 13.05
C PRO A 153 -0.80 -15.98 11.84
N ARG A 154 -0.33 -17.08 11.25
CA ARG A 154 0.53 -17.08 10.06
C ARG A 154 -0.23 -16.79 8.76
N VAL A 155 -1.50 -17.19 8.69
CA VAL A 155 -2.33 -17.11 7.47
C VAL A 155 -3.27 -15.92 7.51
N GLN A 156 -3.76 -15.57 8.71
CA GLN A 156 -4.68 -14.46 8.93
C GLN A 156 -4.26 -13.17 8.20
N PRO A 157 -3.03 -12.62 8.37
CA PRO A 157 -2.69 -11.34 7.76
C PRO A 157 -2.59 -11.40 6.23
N ILE A 158 -2.31 -12.57 5.65
CA ILE A 158 -2.33 -12.78 4.20
C ILE A 158 -3.78 -12.73 3.70
N VAL A 159 -4.67 -13.45 4.36
CA VAL A 159 -6.10 -13.49 4.00
C VAL A 159 -6.76 -12.13 4.18
N ASP A 160 -6.44 -11.41 5.26
CA ASP A 160 -6.93 -10.05 5.50
C ASP A 160 -6.54 -9.10 4.37
N ASP A 161 -5.26 -9.09 3.97
CA ASP A 161 -4.80 -8.28 2.83
C ASP A 161 -5.46 -8.71 1.52
N TRP A 162 -5.61 -10.03 1.28
CA TRP A 162 -6.24 -10.54 0.08
C TRP A 162 -7.70 -10.12 -0.03
N LEU A 163 -8.46 -10.24 1.06
CA LEU A 163 -9.85 -9.81 1.09
C LEU A 163 -9.95 -8.30 0.92
N LYS A 164 -9.14 -7.53 1.66
CA LYS A 164 -9.16 -6.06 1.59
C LYS A 164 -8.83 -5.55 0.19
N PHE A 165 -7.66 -5.92 -0.33
CA PHE A 165 -7.19 -5.41 -1.63
C PHE A 165 -7.89 -6.08 -2.80
N GLY A 166 -8.27 -7.36 -2.70
CA GLY A 166 -9.06 -8.04 -3.72
C GLY A 166 -10.43 -7.40 -3.92
N VAL A 167 -11.17 -7.16 -2.82
CA VAL A 167 -12.48 -6.49 -2.87
C VAL A 167 -12.32 -5.05 -3.34
N PHE A 168 -11.32 -4.32 -2.82
CA PHE A 168 -11.00 -2.97 -3.28
C PHE A 168 -10.77 -2.92 -4.80
N LEU A 169 -9.93 -3.79 -5.36
CA LEU A 169 -9.61 -3.79 -6.79
C LEU A 169 -10.85 -4.09 -7.65
N VAL A 170 -11.66 -5.08 -7.25
CA VAL A 170 -12.92 -5.42 -7.93
C VAL A 170 -13.91 -4.26 -7.86
N ALA A 171 -14.11 -3.67 -6.67
CA ALA A 171 -15.03 -2.56 -6.46
C ALA A 171 -14.59 -1.32 -7.25
N ALA A 172 -13.31 -0.97 -7.22
CA ALA A 172 -12.77 0.15 -7.99
C ALA A 172 -12.97 -0.06 -9.49
N ARG A 173 -12.66 -1.26 -10.01
CA ARG A 173 -12.85 -1.58 -11.44
C ARG A 173 -14.32 -1.51 -11.86
N PHE A 174 -15.22 -2.00 -11.02
CA PHE A 174 -16.66 -1.94 -11.23
C PHE A 174 -17.16 -0.49 -11.26
N LEU A 175 -16.77 0.34 -10.29
CA LEU A 175 -17.15 1.76 -10.21
C LEU A 175 -16.60 2.58 -11.38
N GLN A 176 -15.47 2.17 -11.97
CA GLN A 176 -14.92 2.76 -13.19
C GLN A 176 -15.66 2.34 -14.47
N GLY A 177 -16.61 1.40 -14.40
CA GLY A 177 -17.32 0.88 -15.57
C GLY A 177 -16.43 0.12 -16.55
N ARG A 178 -15.28 -0.41 -16.09
CA ARG A 178 -14.31 -1.12 -16.93
C ARG A 178 -14.56 -2.62 -16.90
N SER A 179 -14.18 -3.32 -17.99
CA SER A 179 -14.33 -4.78 -18.07
C SER A 179 -13.28 -5.52 -17.22
N PHE A 180 -13.66 -6.74 -16.83
CA PHE A 180 -12.83 -7.72 -16.11
C PHE A 180 -12.14 -8.65 -17.11
N ASN A 181 -11.19 -8.13 -17.88
CA ASN A 181 -10.45 -8.92 -18.87
C ASN A 181 -9.35 -9.77 -18.19
N GLN A 182 -8.80 -10.73 -18.93
CA GLN A 182 -7.78 -11.66 -18.43
C GLN A 182 -6.52 -10.94 -17.93
N GLU A 183 -6.08 -9.92 -18.66
CA GLU A 183 -4.91 -9.09 -18.32
C GLU A 183 -5.07 -8.43 -16.95
N TRP A 184 -6.23 -7.80 -16.69
CA TRP A 184 -6.55 -7.19 -15.42
C TRP A 184 -6.64 -8.23 -14.30
N ILE A 185 -7.28 -9.39 -14.53
CA ILE A 185 -7.36 -10.47 -13.54
C ILE A 185 -5.95 -10.91 -13.12
N LEU A 186 -5.05 -11.08 -14.09
CA LEU A 186 -3.67 -11.47 -13.83
C LEU A 186 -2.91 -10.38 -13.06
N SER A 187 -3.12 -9.11 -13.39
CA SER A 187 -2.58 -7.98 -12.62
C SER A 187 -3.03 -8.01 -11.16
N VAL A 188 -4.31 -8.29 -10.90
CA VAL A 188 -4.84 -8.45 -9.54
C VAL A 188 -4.15 -9.61 -8.82
N ILE A 189 -4.03 -10.77 -9.47
CA ILE A 189 -3.33 -11.93 -8.90
C ILE A 189 -1.89 -11.57 -8.53
N CYS A 190 -1.16 -10.85 -9.39
CA CYS A 190 0.21 -10.42 -9.10
C CYS A 190 0.28 -9.51 -7.86
N VAL A 191 -0.66 -8.57 -7.70
CA VAL A 191 -0.76 -7.73 -6.49
C VAL A 191 -1.00 -8.58 -5.23
N LEU A 192 -1.94 -9.52 -5.29
CA LEU A 192 -2.27 -10.40 -4.17
C LEU A 192 -1.08 -11.31 -3.78
N LEU A 193 -0.37 -11.85 -4.78
CA LEU A 193 0.87 -12.60 -4.56
C LEU A 193 1.95 -11.72 -3.93
N GLY A 194 2.00 -10.43 -4.26
CA GLY A 194 2.87 -9.46 -3.61
C GLY A 194 2.64 -9.36 -2.10
N PHE A 195 1.38 -9.29 -1.67
CA PHE A 195 1.04 -9.30 -0.25
C PHE A 195 1.43 -10.62 0.43
N ALA A 196 1.21 -11.75 -0.25
CA ALA A 196 1.63 -13.05 0.26
C ALA A 196 3.16 -13.13 0.41
N ALA A 197 3.92 -12.66 -0.58
CA ALA A 197 5.38 -12.62 -0.54
C ALA A 197 5.89 -11.76 0.61
N TYR A 198 5.28 -10.61 0.87
CA TYR A 198 5.65 -9.77 2.00
C TYR A 198 5.52 -10.52 3.33
N HIS A 199 4.37 -11.15 3.62
CA HIS A 199 4.16 -11.86 4.89
C HIS A 199 4.99 -13.14 5.03
N LEU A 200 5.22 -13.84 3.91
CA LEU A 200 5.92 -15.13 3.94
C LEU A 200 7.44 -15.00 3.90
N VAL A 201 7.95 -13.93 3.27
CA VAL A 201 9.38 -13.74 3.01
C VAL A 201 9.87 -12.45 3.67
N THR A 202 9.45 -11.28 3.18
CA THR A 202 10.04 -9.99 3.57
C THR A 202 9.93 -9.73 5.06
N LYS A 203 8.74 -9.88 5.63
CA LYS A 203 8.48 -9.62 7.05
C LYS A 203 9.28 -10.56 7.97
N LYS A 204 9.52 -11.80 7.54
CA LYS A 204 10.31 -12.76 8.32
C LYS A 204 11.81 -12.50 8.28
N LEU A 205 12.30 -11.79 7.27
CA LEU A 205 13.73 -11.46 7.15
C LEU A 205 14.14 -10.30 8.08
N ILE A 206 13.17 -9.51 8.56
CA ILE A 206 13.38 -8.34 9.40
C ILE A 206 13.00 -8.56 10.87
N GLU A 207 12.33 -9.68 11.17
CA GLU A 207 11.99 -10.14 12.53
C GLU A 207 13.11 -11.01 13.10
#